data_AF-A0A973YXB4-F1
#
_entry.id   AF-A0A973YXB4-F1
#
_cell.length_a   1.000
_cell.length_b   1.000
_cell.length_c   1.000
_cell.angle_alpha   90.00
_cell.angle_beta   90.00
_cell.angle_gamma   90.00
#
_symmetry.space_group_name_H-M   'P 1'
#
loop_
_entity.id
_entity.type
_entity.pdbx_description
1 polymer ?
#
loop_
_entity_poly.entity_id
_entity_poly.type
_entity_poly.pdbx_seq_one_letter_code
_entity_poly.pdbx_strand_id
1 'polypeptide(L)' 'MNALGGFLRARREAITPAEVGLPTGPRRRTPGLRRAELAALAGV' A
#
# COMPACT_ATOMS: atom_id res chain seq x y z
N MET A 1 -0.97 -1.15 -21.45
CA MET A 1 -1.04 -0.66 -20.06
C MET A 1 -2.37 -1.13 -19.47
N ASN A 2 -2.36 -2.02 -18.48
CA ASN A 2 -3.60 -2.54 -17.89
C ASN A 2 -4.19 -1.50 -16.93
N ALA A 3 -5.35 -0.94 -17.26
CA ALA A 3 -6.04 0.09 -16.47
C ALA A 3 -6.29 -0.35 -15.01
N LEU A 4 -6.61 -1.62 -14.80
CA LEU A 4 -6.83 -2.19 -13.47
C LEU A 4 -5.54 -2.16 -12.64
N GLY A 5 -4.40 -2.50 -13.24
CA GLY A 5 -3.11 -2.47 -12.55
C GLY A 5 -2.73 -1.05 -12.09
N GLY A 6 -3.04 -0.04 -12.90
CA GLY A 6 -2.86 1.38 -12.53
C GLY A 6 -3.77 1.80 -11.39
N PHE A 7 -5.05 1.45 -11.46
CA PHE A 7 -6.04 1.74 -10.41
C PHE A 7 -5.64 1.13 -9.06
N LEU A 8 -5.29 -0.16 -9.02
CA LEU A 8 -4.87 -0.84 -7.79
C LEU A 8 -3.59 -0.23 -7.20
N ARG A 9 -2.65 0.20 -8.04
CA ARG A 9 -1.46 0.92 -7.58
C ARG A 9 -1.83 2.25 -6.93
N ALA A 10 -2.64 3.06 -7.60
CA ALA A 10 -3.04 4.38 -7.09
C ALA A 10 -3.76 4.28 -5.75
N ARG A 11 -4.69 3.34 -5.59
CA ARG A 11 -5.40 3.11 -4.32
C ARG A 11 -4.46 2.70 -3.19
N ARG A 12 -3.48 1.83 -3.47
CA ARG A 12 -2.49 1.37 -2.48
C ARG A 12 -1.53 2.49 -2.07
N GLU A 13 -1.16 3.36 -3.01
CA GLU A 13 -0.26 4.49 -2.77
C GLU A 13 -0.95 5.65 -2.03
N ALA A 14 -2.28 5.76 -2.14
CA ALA A 14 -3.06 6.77 -1.44
C ALA A 14 -3.23 6.53 0.07
N ILE A 15 -3.06 5.31 0.54
CA ILE A 15 -3.18 4.95 1.96
C ILE A 15 -1.79 4.87 2.58
N THR A 16 -1.54 5.69 3.59
CA THR A 16 -0.31 5.63 4.37
C THR A 16 -0.34 4.48 5.37
N PRO A 17 0.82 3.90 5.72
CA PRO A 17 0.90 2.88 6.77
C PRO A 17 0.31 3.35 8.11
N ALA A 18 0.49 4.63 8.45
CA ALA A 18 0.02 5.18 9.71
C ALA A 18 -1.52 5.16 9.83
N GLU A 19 -2.24 5.40 8.73
CA GLU A 19 -3.72 5.37 8.70
C GLU A 19 -4.31 4.00 9.05
N VAL A 20 -3.52 2.93 8.92
CA VAL A 20 -3.92 1.55 9.21
C VAL A 20 -3.17 0.97 10.41
N GLY A 21 -2.53 1.83 11.22
CA GLY A 21 -1.82 1.43 12.44
C GLY A 21 -0.48 0.73 12.20
N LEU A 22 0.06 0.81 10.97
CA LEU A 22 1.37 0.24 10.64
C LEU A 22 2.50 1.26 10.86
N PRO A 23 3.68 0.82 11.33
CA PRO A 23 4.80 1.71 11.58
C PRO A 23 5.35 2.33 10.30
N THR A 24 5.60 3.63 10.34
CA THR A 24 6.30 4.39 9.30
C THR A 24 7.82 4.31 9.50
N GLY A 25 8.40 3.14 9.21
CA GLY A 25 9.85 2.92 9.35
C GLY A 25 10.70 3.75 8.37
N PRO A 26 12.00 4.00 8.69
CA PRO A 26 12.86 4.83 7.86
C PRO A 26 13.24 4.12 6.55
N ARG A 27 13.09 4.84 5.42
CA ARG A 27 13.26 4.42 4.00
C ARG A 27 12.20 3.45 3.47
N ARG A 28 11.05 4.00 3.06
CA ARG A 28 10.09 3.31 2.20
C ARG A 28 10.34 3.64 0.72
N ARG A 29 10.32 2.62 -0.14
CA ARG A 29 10.36 2.79 -1.61
C ARG A 29 9.00 3.13 -2.20
N THR A 30 7.92 2.81 -1.49
CA THR A 30 6.54 3.15 -1.88
C THR A 30 5.99 4.22 -0.93
N PRO A 31 5.31 5.26 -1.44
CA PRO A 31 4.74 6.31 -0.59
C PRO A 31 3.63 5.79 0.33
N GLY A 32 2.85 4.79 -0.12
CA GLY A 32 1.80 4.14 0.66
C GLY A 32 2.11 2.68 1.03
N LEU A 33 1.06 1.86 1.15
CA LEU A 33 1.15 0.47 1.58
C LEU A 33 2.01 -0.39 0.65
N ARG A 34 2.80 -1.31 1.22
CA ARG A 34 3.46 -2.40 0.49
C ARG A 34 2.43 -3.44 0.09
N ARG A 35 2.74 -4.24 -0.94
CA ARG A 35 1.86 -5.34 -1.35
C ARG A 35 1.61 -6.33 -0.21
N ALA A 36 2.65 -6.68 0.55
CA ALA A 36 2.55 -7.57 1.70
C ALA A 36 1.71 -6.98 2.85
N GLU A 37 1.82 -5.66 3.09
CA GLU A 37 1.01 -4.97 4.10
C GLU A 37 -0.48 -4.96 3.71
N LEU A 38 -0.78 -4.70 2.43
CA LEU A 38 -2.14 -4.77 1.91
C LEU A 38 -2.72 -6.20 1.99
N ALA A 39 -1.92 -7.22 1.65
CA ALA A 39 -2.34 -8.62 1.76
C ALA A 39 -2.68 -8.99 3.21
N ALA A 40 -1.82 -8.62 4.16
CA ALA A 40 -2.07 -8.82 5.58
C ALA A 40 -3.35 -8.13 6.07
N LEU A 41 -3.61 -6.89 5.64
CA LEU A 41 -4.85 -6.17 5.96
C LEU A 41 -6.10 -6.80 5.32
N ALA A 42 -5.95 -7.39 4.13
CA ALA A 42 -7.04 -8.05 3.41
C ALA A 42 -7.27 -9.50 3.84
N GLY A 43 -6.39 -10.08 4.67
CA GLY A 43 -6.49 -11.46 5.12
C GLY A 43 -6.21 -12.50 4.02
N VAL A 44 -5.32 -12.17 3.07
CA VAL A 44 -4.93 -13.05 1.94
C VAL A 44 -3.43 -13.31 1.89
#